data_AF-A0A815ALZ0-F1
#
_entry.id   AF-A0A815ALZ0-F1
#
_cell.length_a   1.000
_cell.length_b   1.000
_cell.length_c   1.000
_cell.angle_alpha   90.00
_cell.angle_beta   90.00
_cell.angle_gamma   90.00
#
_symmetry.space_group_name_H-M   'P 1'
#
loop_
_entity.id
_entity.type
_entity.pdbx_description
1 polymer ?
#
loop_
_entity_poly.entity_id
_entity_poly.type
_entity_poly.pdbx_seq_one_letter_code
_entity_poly.pdbx_strand_id
1 'polypeptide(L)'
;METENEDEQVQKQCVQLFSSTDFIMESKVFDTIKDYFRHGGAPDQVIELLSENYMAIAQTATLMADWLILTGVEPADVVNMIVQHLQTLIEKHFQPKKADSIFEAGGVPSWLTDMTEHMNWRSMIYKLAEEYPNCLMLNFTIKLLVDSGHEDEITSVPVAAQQVEVFTKVLMTTIQRTIDSEPDEWKRNIQELVVCIF
;
A
#
# COMPACT_ATOMS: atom_id res chain seq x y z
N MET A 1 33.77 9.16 -26.08
CA MET A 1 32.80 8.78 -27.13
C MET A 1 31.71 7.86 -26.61
N GLU A 2 31.96 6.80 -25.84
CA GLU A 2 30.86 6.01 -25.21
C GLU A 2 30.22 6.74 -24.01
N THR A 3 31.02 7.37 -23.14
CA THR A 3 30.53 8.10 -21.95
C THR A 3 29.71 9.36 -22.29
N GLU A 4 30.09 10.14 -23.30
CA GLU A 4 29.34 11.34 -23.71
C GLU A 4 27.93 11.03 -24.21
N ASN A 5 27.73 9.84 -24.80
CA ASN A 5 26.43 9.43 -25.34
C ASN A 5 25.50 8.92 -24.23
N GLU A 6 26.06 8.26 -23.21
CA GLU A 6 25.33 7.84 -22.01
C GLU A 6 24.91 9.05 -21.17
N ASP A 7 25.80 10.03 -20.98
CA ASP A 7 25.52 11.26 -20.23
C ASP A 7 24.38 12.07 -20.89
N GLU A 8 24.39 12.23 -22.22
CA GLU A 8 23.31 12.89 -22.96
C GLU A 8 21.98 12.12 -22.89
N GLN A 9 22.03 10.79 -22.83
CA GLN A 9 20.83 9.96 -22.75
C GLN A 9 20.19 10.05 -21.36
N VAL A 10 20.99 10.07 -20.29
CA VAL A 10 20.52 10.29 -18.92
C VAL A 10 19.92 11.69 -18.78
N GLN A 11 20.57 12.73 -19.33
CA GLN A 11 20.02 14.07 -19.34
C GLN A 11 18.64 14.15 -20.02
N LYS A 12 18.47 13.52 -21.19
CA LYS A 12 17.18 13.50 -21.90
C LYS A 12 16.09 12.79 -21.10
N GLN A 13 16.42 11.71 -20.40
CA GLN A 13 15.48 11.02 -19.52
C GLN A 13 15.06 11.88 -18.34
N CYS A 14 16.01 12.55 -17.67
CA CYS A 14 15.71 13.49 -16.59
C CYS A 14 14.83 14.66 -17.06
N VAL A 15 15.12 15.22 -18.24
CA VAL A 15 14.31 16.31 -18.83
C VAL A 15 12.88 15.85 -19.13
N GLN A 16 12.69 14.63 -19.65
CA GLN A 16 11.36 14.06 -19.83
C GLN A 16 10.61 13.89 -18.51
N LEU A 17 11.29 13.47 -17.45
CA LEU A 17 10.71 13.36 -16.11
C LEU A 17 10.33 14.74 -15.54
N PHE A 18 11.19 15.75 -15.66
CA PHE A 18 10.88 17.12 -15.21
C PHE A 18 9.72 17.76 -15.99
N SER A 19 9.49 17.32 -17.23
CA SER A 19 8.37 17.78 -18.05
C SER A 19 7.04 17.10 -17.69
N SER A 20 7.05 16.10 -16.80
CA SER A 20 5.82 15.45 -16.36
C SER A 20 5.08 16.31 -15.34
N THR A 21 3.75 16.25 -15.39
CA THR A 21 2.88 17.08 -14.55
C THR A 21 3.12 16.80 -13.06
N ASP A 22 3.29 17.85 -12.27
CA ASP A 22 3.51 17.78 -10.81
C ASP A 22 4.71 16.92 -10.36
N PHE A 23 5.71 16.67 -11.23
CA PHE A 23 6.90 15.89 -10.88
C PHE A 23 7.67 16.43 -9.65
N ILE A 24 7.53 17.72 -9.36
CA ILE A 24 8.12 18.34 -8.17
C ILE A 24 7.63 17.72 -6.85
N MET A 25 6.46 17.08 -6.85
CA MET A 25 5.86 16.42 -5.69
C MET A 25 6.28 14.94 -5.55
N GLU A 26 6.98 14.38 -6.54
CA GLU A 26 7.42 12.99 -6.52
C GLU A 26 8.61 12.78 -5.59
N SER A 27 8.63 11.65 -4.87
CA SER A 27 9.68 11.35 -3.89
C SER A 27 11.09 11.29 -4.48
N LYS A 28 11.21 10.97 -5.78
CA LYS A 28 12.48 10.82 -6.51
C LYS A 28 13.00 12.11 -7.14
N VAL A 29 12.30 13.24 -6.98
CA VAL A 29 12.67 14.50 -7.64
C VAL A 29 14.10 14.91 -7.30
N PHE A 30 14.49 14.84 -6.02
CA PHE A 30 15.81 15.27 -5.56
C PHE A 30 16.94 14.38 -6.10
N ASP A 31 16.71 13.08 -6.20
CA ASP A 31 17.70 12.15 -6.74
C ASP A 31 17.86 12.37 -8.25
N THR A 32 16.75 12.56 -8.97
CA THR A 32 16.75 12.89 -10.40
C THR A 32 17.46 14.21 -10.69
N ILE A 33 17.27 15.23 -9.84
CA ILE A 33 17.96 16.52 -9.96
C ILE A 33 19.47 16.36 -9.72
N LYS A 34 19.87 15.61 -8.68
CA LYS A 34 21.29 15.35 -8.39
C LYS A 34 21.96 14.61 -9.55
N ASP A 35 21.28 13.62 -10.11
CA ASP A 35 21.80 12.86 -11.25
C ASP A 35 21.88 13.72 -12.50
N TYR A 36 20.89 14.57 -12.77
CA TYR A 36 20.95 15.54 -13.87
C TYR A 36 22.15 16.50 -13.75
N PHE A 37 22.44 17.00 -12.55
CA PHE A 37 23.62 17.86 -12.32
C PHE A 37 24.95 17.12 -12.42
N ARG A 38 25.01 15.85 -12.01
CA ARG A 38 26.22 15.02 -12.15
C ARG A 38 26.62 14.81 -13.61
N HIS A 39 25.64 14.76 -14.51
CA HIS A 39 25.87 14.59 -15.93
C HIS A 39 26.02 15.92 -16.69
N GLY A 40 26.12 17.06 -15.99
CA GLY A 40 26.39 18.36 -16.63
C GLY A 40 25.16 19.14 -17.11
N GLY A 41 23.97 18.79 -16.63
CA GLY A 41 22.73 19.50 -16.96
C GLY A 41 22.64 20.92 -16.38
N ALA A 42 21.94 21.82 -17.08
CA ALA A 42 21.83 23.23 -16.70
C ALA A 42 20.74 23.46 -15.63
N PRO A 43 21.04 24.11 -14.48
CA PRO A 43 20.06 24.38 -13.42
C PRO A 43 18.84 25.19 -13.86
N ASP A 44 19.03 26.16 -14.75
CA ASP A 44 17.95 27.05 -15.22
C ASP A 44 16.84 26.26 -15.93
N GLN A 45 17.23 25.28 -16.74
CA GLN A 45 16.31 24.43 -17.47
C GLN A 45 15.44 23.57 -16.54
N VAL A 46 16.00 23.08 -15.43
CA VAL A 46 15.24 22.30 -14.44
C VAL A 46 14.21 23.17 -13.73
N ILE A 47 14.60 24.39 -13.34
CA ILE A 47 13.71 25.34 -12.66
C ILE A 47 12.55 25.71 -13.59
N GLU A 48 12.84 26.05 -14.84
CA GLU A 48 11.82 26.38 -15.85
C GLU A 48 10.84 25.21 -16.03
N LEU A 49 11.34 24.01 -16.35
CA LEU A 49 10.49 22.84 -16.60
C LEU A 49 9.66 22.43 -15.38
N LEU A 50 10.23 22.43 -14.17
CA LEU A 50 9.48 22.10 -12.97
C LEU A 50 8.43 23.16 -12.62
N SER A 51 8.73 24.44 -12.86
CA SER A 51 7.80 25.53 -12.58
C SER A 51 6.65 25.60 -13.58
N GLU A 52 6.90 25.36 -14.86
CA GLU A 52 5.90 25.39 -15.92
C GLU A 52 4.92 24.21 -15.83
N ASN A 53 5.39 23.04 -15.40
CA ASN A 53 4.59 21.81 -15.33
C ASN A 53 3.97 21.55 -13.95
N TYR A 54 4.11 22.50 -13.01
CA TYR A 54 3.47 22.43 -11.70
C TYR A 54 2.03 22.94 -11.76
N MET A 55 1.08 22.01 -11.60
CA MET A 55 -0.37 22.25 -11.59
C MET A 55 -0.99 22.19 -10.19
N ALA A 56 -0.21 21.80 -9.18
CA ALA A 56 -0.63 21.74 -7.79
C ALA A 56 -1.88 20.87 -7.56
N ILE A 57 -2.00 19.74 -8.27
CA ILE A 57 -3.18 18.87 -8.21
C ILE A 57 -3.40 18.36 -6.78
N ALA A 58 -2.32 17.96 -6.09
CA ALA A 58 -2.38 17.49 -4.71
C ALA A 58 -2.91 18.59 -3.76
N GLN A 59 -2.42 19.82 -3.89
CA GLN A 59 -2.86 20.96 -3.07
C GLN A 59 -4.30 21.33 -3.37
N THR A 60 -4.72 21.24 -4.63
CA THR A 60 -6.10 21.49 -5.04
C THR A 60 -7.04 20.45 -4.45
N ALA A 61 -6.63 19.18 -4.39
CA ALA A 61 -7.39 18.12 -3.72
C ALA A 61 -7.53 18.38 -2.21
N THR A 62 -6.46 18.82 -1.54
CA THR A 62 -6.52 19.23 -0.12
C THR A 62 -7.49 20.40 0.08
N LEU A 63 -7.44 21.42 -0.79
CA LEU A 63 -8.35 22.55 -0.72
C LEU A 63 -9.82 22.13 -0.91
N MET A 64 -10.08 21.18 -1.81
CA MET A 64 -11.42 20.61 -1.98
C MET A 64 -11.87 19.87 -0.71
N ALA A 65 -10.98 19.11 -0.06
CA ALA A 65 -11.29 18.46 1.22
C ALA A 65 -11.64 19.49 2.31
N ASP A 66 -10.89 20.58 2.41
CA ASP A 66 -11.17 21.67 3.35
C ASP A 66 -12.52 22.34 3.05
N TRP A 67 -12.86 22.54 1.78
CA TRP A 67 -14.15 23.10 1.38
C TRP A 67 -15.32 22.17 1.75
N LEU A 68 -15.15 20.86 1.61
CA LEU A 68 -16.16 19.88 2.06
C LEU A 68 -16.41 20.02 3.57
N ILE A 69 -15.35 20.17 4.36
CA ILE A 69 -15.46 20.39 5.80
C ILE A 69 -16.20 21.72 6.08
N LEU A 70 -15.84 22.81 5.39
CA LEU A 70 -16.48 24.12 5.57
C LEU A 70 -17.97 24.13 5.20
N THR A 71 -18.38 23.30 4.24
CA THR A 71 -19.79 23.16 3.83
C THR A 71 -20.63 22.30 4.77
N GLY A 72 -20.02 21.76 5.84
CA GLY A 72 -20.70 21.04 6.92
C GLY A 72 -20.56 19.53 6.88
N VAL A 73 -19.69 18.98 6.02
CA VAL A 73 -19.33 17.56 6.06
C VAL A 73 -18.40 17.31 7.25
N GLU A 74 -18.63 16.22 7.99
CA GLU A 74 -17.77 15.89 9.11
C GLU A 74 -16.34 15.55 8.62
N PRO A 75 -15.27 16.02 9.27
CA PRO A 75 -13.90 15.72 8.85
C PRO A 75 -13.61 14.21 8.74
N ALA A 76 -14.21 13.41 9.63
CA ALA A 76 -14.09 11.96 9.61
C ALA A 76 -14.65 11.36 8.31
N ASP A 77 -15.76 11.89 7.80
CA ASP A 77 -16.39 11.42 6.56
C ASP A 77 -15.55 11.75 5.32
N VAL A 78 -14.92 12.92 5.30
CA VAL A 78 -14.00 13.31 4.21
C VAL A 78 -12.79 12.37 4.17
N VAL A 79 -12.19 12.08 5.32
CA VAL A 79 -11.08 11.12 5.41
C VAL A 79 -11.53 9.73 4.98
N ASN A 80 -12.69 9.27 5.43
CA ASN A 80 -13.25 7.98 5.03
C ASN A 80 -13.49 7.90 3.52
N MET A 81 -14.00 8.97 2.90
CA MET A 81 -14.20 9.04 1.45
C MET A 81 -12.88 8.91 0.68
N ILE A 82 -11.82 9.59 1.15
CA ILE A 82 -10.48 9.50 0.55
C ILE A 82 -9.93 8.09 0.70
N VAL A 83 -10.00 7.50 1.90
CA VAL A 83 -9.52 6.15 2.18
C VAL A 83 -10.24 5.13 1.30
N GLN A 84 -11.57 5.19 1.22
CA GLN A 84 -12.36 4.30 0.36
C GLN A 84 -11.99 4.44 -1.13
N HIS A 85 -11.77 5.68 -1.59
CA HIS A 85 -11.36 5.91 -2.96
C HIS A 85 -9.96 5.34 -3.24
N LEU A 86 -9.00 5.55 -2.33
CA LEU A 86 -7.66 4.98 -2.43
C LEU A 86 -7.70 3.45 -2.42
N GLN A 87 -8.51 2.84 -1.56
CA GLN A 87 -8.72 1.39 -1.55
C GLN A 87 -9.20 0.90 -2.92
N THR A 88 -10.19 1.58 -3.51
CA THR A 88 -10.72 1.24 -4.84
C THR A 88 -9.65 1.36 -5.94
N LEU A 89 -8.80 2.39 -5.88
CA LEU A 89 -7.70 2.57 -6.82
C LEU A 89 -6.65 1.48 -6.68
N ILE A 90 -6.30 1.10 -5.45
CA ILE A 90 -5.36 0.03 -5.18
C ILE A 90 -5.94 -1.29 -5.69
N GLU A 91 -7.16 -1.65 -5.30
CA GLU A 91 -7.85 -2.88 -5.77
C GLU A 91 -7.85 -2.98 -7.31
N LYS A 92 -8.11 -1.86 -8.02
CA LYS A 92 -8.17 -1.85 -9.48
C LYS A 92 -6.82 -1.92 -10.18
N HIS A 93 -5.78 -1.33 -9.59
CA HIS A 93 -4.48 -1.15 -10.24
C HIS A 93 -3.34 -1.94 -9.59
N PHE A 94 -3.65 -2.79 -8.62
CA PHE A 94 -2.66 -3.62 -7.95
C PHE A 94 -1.95 -4.55 -8.94
N GLN A 95 -0.61 -4.55 -8.87
CA GLN A 95 0.23 -5.39 -9.72
C GLN A 95 1.12 -6.27 -8.84
N PRO A 96 0.79 -7.56 -8.64
CA PRO A 96 1.48 -8.42 -7.68
C PRO A 96 2.97 -8.55 -7.97
N LYS A 97 3.34 -8.71 -9.25
CA LYS A 97 4.76 -8.83 -9.66
C LYS A 97 5.60 -7.59 -9.34
N LYS A 98 5.01 -6.39 -9.43
CA LYS A 98 5.72 -5.14 -9.09
C LYS A 98 5.85 -5.00 -7.58
N ALA A 99 4.79 -5.34 -6.84
CA ALA A 99 4.82 -5.33 -5.38
C ALA A 99 5.91 -6.29 -4.85
N ASP A 100 5.99 -7.49 -5.40
CA ASP A 100 7.02 -8.48 -5.03
C ASP A 100 8.42 -7.99 -5.38
N SER A 101 8.62 -7.38 -6.55
CA SER A 101 9.92 -6.80 -6.92
C SER A 101 10.38 -5.68 -5.98
N ILE A 102 9.45 -4.84 -5.50
CA ILE A 102 9.77 -3.79 -4.52
C ILE A 102 10.14 -4.43 -3.17
N PHE A 103 9.39 -5.45 -2.76
CA PHE A 103 9.61 -6.18 -1.51
C PHE A 103 10.95 -6.92 -1.50
N GLU A 104 11.33 -7.58 -2.59
CA GLU A 104 12.62 -8.27 -2.74
C GLU A 104 13.81 -7.30 -2.80
N ALA A 105 13.64 -6.13 -3.41
CA ALA A 105 14.72 -5.15 -3.56
C ALA A 105 15.01 -4.35 -2.29
N GLY A 106 14.00 -4.07 -1.47
CA GLY A 106 14.09 -3.14 -0.33
C GLY A 106 13.75 -3.72 1.04
N GLY A 107 13.35 -5.00 1.11
CA GLY A 107 12.80 -5.58 2.33
C GLY A 107 11.41 -5.06 2.66
N VAL A 108 10.98 -5.21 3.92
CA VAL A 108 9.66 -4.76 4.40
C VAL A 108 9.62 -3.24 4.42
N PRO A 109 8.77 -2.58 3.61
CA PRO A 109 8.70 -1.12 3.62
C PRO A 109 8.07 -0.62 4.91
N SER A 110 8.58 0.48 5.49
CA SER A 110 8.04 1.06 6.73
C SER A 110 6.57 1.45 6.61
N TRP A 111 6.18 1.98 5.45
CA TRP A 111 4.79 2.35 5.16
C TRP A 111 3.83 1.15 5.24
N LEU A 112 4.31 -0.08 5.01
CA LEU A 112 3.48 -1.28 5.08
C LEU A 112 3.13 -1.59 6.54
N THR A 113 4.10 -1.44 7.45
CA THR A 113 3.87 -1.58 8.89
C THR A 113 2.85 -0.54 9.37
N ASP A 114 3.03 0.73 8.99
CA ASP A 114 2.10 1.80 9.37
C ASP A 114 0.69 1.55 8.82
N MET A 115 0.57 1.02 7.60
CA MET A 115 -0.71 0.63 7.01
C MET A 115 -1.40 -0.49 7.79
N THR A 116 -0.65 -1.47 8.32
CA THR A 116 -1.24 -2.60 9.06
C THR A 116 -1.86 -2.24 10.41
N GLU A 117 -1.57 -1.05 10.95
CA GLU A 117 -2.17 -0.55 12.19
C GLU A 117 -3.65 -0.20 12.04
N HIS A 118 -4.11 0.12 10.82
CA HIS A 118 -5.49 0.54 10.58
C HIS A 118 -6.35 -0.60 10.02
N MET A 119 -7.49 -0.85 10.68
CA MET A 119 -8.47 -1.90 10.33
C MET A 119 -8.96 -1.81 8.87
N ASN A 120 -9.17 -0.61 8.33
CA ASN A 120 -9.60 -0.42 6.94
C ASN A 120 -8.58 -0.99 5.95
N TRP A 121 -7.28 -0.74 6.15
CA TRP A 121 -6.23 -1.25 5.27
C TRP A 121 -6.05 -2.77 5.44
N ARG A 122 -6.17 -3.30 6.66
CA ARG A 122 -6.16 -4.76 6.90
C ARG A 122 -7.24 -5.47 6.09
N SER A 123 -8.46 -4.94 6.09
CA SER A 123 -9.57 -5.52 5.31
C SER A 123 -9.30 -5.56 3.81
N MET A 124 -8.64 -4.54 3.26
CA MET A 124 -8.22 -4.48 1.85
C MET A 124 -7.10 -5.49 1.57
N ILE A 125 -6.12 -5.62 2.47
CA ILE A 125 -5.03 -6.59 2.34
C ILE A 125 -5.57 -8.03 2.31
N TYR A 126 -6.55 -8.36 3.17
CA TYR A 126 -7.18 -9.68 3.13
C TYR A 126 -7.85 -9.98 1.79
N LYS A 127 -8.62 -9.02 1.25
CA LYS A 127 -9.23 -9.16 -0.09
C LYS A 127 -8.20 -9.37 -1.18
N LEU A 128 -7.12 -8.56 -1.18
CA LEU A 128 -6.05 -8.68 -2.16
C LEU A 128 -5.29 -9.99 -2.04
N ALA A 129 -5.06 -10.49 -0.82
CA ALA A 129 -4.42 -11.78 -0.59
C ALA A 129 -5.26 -12.95 -1.10
N GLU A 130 -6.60 -12.85 -0.98
CA GLU A 130 -7.53 -13.83 -1.53
C GLU A 130 -7.52 -13.84 -3.08
N GLU A 131 -7.44 -12.66 -3.70
CA GLU A 131 -7.39 -12.52 -5.16
C GLU A 131 -6.01 -12.89 -5.77
N TYR A 132 -4.93 -12.63 -5.03
CA TYR A 132 -3.54 -12.83 -5.48
C TYR A 132 -2.74 -13.73 -4.51
N PRO A 133 -3.08 -15.03 -4.42
CA PRO A 133 -2.49 -15.97 -3.44
C PRO A 133 -0.98 -16.20 -3.62
N ASN A 134 -0.46 -15.94 -4.83
CA ASN A 134 0.95 -16.15 -5.17
C ASN A 134 1.82 -14.90 -4.92
N CYS A 135 1.27 -13.81 -4.41
CA CYS A 135 2.02 -12.58 -4.13
C CYS A 135 2.81 -12.74 -2.82
N LEU A 136 4.13 -12.66 -2.90
CA LEU A 136 5.03 -12.81 -1.76
C LEU A 136 4.80 -11.71 -0.71
N MET A 137 4.67 -10.45 -1.17
CA MET A 137 4.47 -9.30 -0.30
C MET A 137 3.18 -9.43 0.52
N LEU A 138 2.07 -9.81 -0.12
CA LEU A 138 0.79 -10.01 0.58
C LEU A 138 0.89 -11.15 1.57
N ASN A 139 1.49 -12.27 1.18
CA ASN A 139 1.66 -13.41 2.07
C ASN A 139 2.48 -13.07 3.31
N PHE A 140 3.57 -12.31 3.15
CA PHE A 140 4.36 -11.81 4.26
C PHE A 140 3.56 -10.84 5.14
N THR A 141 2.75 -9.97 4.54
CA THR A 141 1.91 -9.01 5.27
C THR A 141 0.87 -9.72 6.13
N ILE A 142 0.23 -10.79 5.62
CA ILE A 142 -0.68 -11.62 6.41
C ILE A 142 0.04 -12.23 7.61
N LYS A 143 1.26 -12.73 7.43
CA LYS A 143 2.07 -13.25 8.54
C LYS A 143 2.37 -12.18 9.58
N LEU A 144 2.74 -10.95 9.17
CA LEU A 144 2.97 -9.83 10.07
C LEU A 144 1.71 -9.47 10.88
N LEU A 145 0.53 -9.49 10.25
CA LEU A 145 -0.74 -9.22 10.91
C LEU A 145 -1.06 -10.25 12.00
N VAL A 146 -0.83 -11.53 11.70
CA VAL A 146 -0.99 -12.63 12.65
C VAL A 146 0.02 -12.51 13.81
N ASP A 147 1.25 -12.11 13.54
CA ASP A 147 2.26 -11.90 14.59
C ASP A 147 1.95 -10.68 15.47
N SER A 148 1.22 -9.71 14.93
CA SER A 148 0.79 -8.49 15.65
C SER A 148 -0.47 -8.67 16.49
N GLY A 149 -1.08 -9.87 16.52
CA GLY A 149 -2.28 -10.15 17.32
C GLY A 149 -3.60 -9.81 16.61
N HIS A 150 -3.58 -9.62 15.29
CA HIS A 150 -4.78 -9.34 14.48
C HIS A 150 -5.33 -10.60 13.81
N GLU A 151 -5.05 -11.80 14.33
CA GLU A 151 -5.55 -13.07 13.79
C GLU A 151 -7.09 -13.18 13.80
N ASP A 152 -7.77 -12.55 14.76
CA ASP A 152 -9.24 -12.61 14.90
C ASP A 152 -9.98 -11.92 13.74
N GLU A 153 -9.31 -11.03 13.01
CA GLU A 153 -9.88 -10.32 11.86
C GLU A 153 -9.79 -11.14 10.56
N ILE A 154 -9.03 -12.23 10.57
CA ILE A 154 -8.90 -13.19 9.46
C ILE A 154 -10.13 -14.08 9.46
N THR A 155 -11.28 -13.49 9.12
CA THR A 155 -12.55 -14.21 8.93
C THR A 155 -12.61 -14.91 7.56
N SER A 156 -11.66 -14.61 6.67
CA SER A 156 -11.51 -15.28 5.37
C SER A 156 -10.71 -16.57 5.52
N VAL A 157 -11.43 -17.69 5.54
CA VAL A 157 -10.90 -19.06 5.52
C VAL A 157 -9.91 -19.30 4.38
N PRO A 158 -10.14 -18.83 3.14
CA PRO A 158 -9.20 -19.04 2.04
C PRO A 158 -7.81 -18.45 2.31
N VAL A 159 -7.74 -17.25 2.90
CA VAL A 159 -6.46 -16.57 3.17
C VAL A 159 -5.69 -17.26 4.30
N ALA A 160 -6.39 -17.72 5.34
CA ALA A 160 -5.78 -18.48 6.43
C ALA A 160 -5.28 -19.87 5.97
N ALA A 161 -6.07 -20.57 5.15
CA ALA A 161 -5.78 -21.92 4.68
C ALA A 161 -4.60 -21.99 3.70
N GLN A 162 -4.27 -20.90 3.01
CA GLN A 162 -3.16 -20.85 2.06
C GLN A 162 -1.78 -20.88 2.73
N GLN A 163 -1.68 -20.53 4.02
CA GLN A 163 -0.42 -20.55 4.77
C GLN A 163 -0.54 -21.39 6.04
N VAL A 164 0.22 -22.49 6.10
CA VAL A 164 0.15 -23.45 7.22
C VAL A 164 0.42 -22.82 8.58
N GLU A 165 1.34 -21.86 8.67
CA GLU A 165 1.64 -21.16 9.92
C GLU A 165 0.48 -20.26 10.38
N VAL A 166 -0.11 -19.50 9.45
CA VAL A 166 -1.29 -18.65 9.70
C VAL A 166 -2.47 -19.53 10.11
N PHE A 167 -2.73 -20.60 9.35
CA PHE A 167 -3.76 -21.58 9.65
C PHE A 167 -3.60 -22.17 11.04
N THR A 168 -2.39 -22.61 11.40
CA THR A 168 -2.14 -23.25 12.71
C THR A 168 -2.38 -22.28 13.85
N LYS A 169 -1.97 -21.01 13.69
CA LYS A 169 -2.15 -19.98 14.72
C LYS A 169 -3.63 -19.58 14.86
N VAL A 170 -4.33 -19.34 13.76
CA VAL A 170 -5.79 -19.08 13.76
C VAL A 170 -6.55 -20.26 14.38
N LEU A 171 -6.18 -21.51 14.03
CA LEU A 171 -6.76 -22.71 14.59
C LEU A 171 -6.51 -22.82 16.11
N MET A 172 -5.28 -22.57 16.56
CA MET A 172 -4.93 -22.58 17.98
C MET A 172 -5.72 -21.53 18.76
N THR A 173 -5.78 -20.29 18.26
CA THR A 173 -6.55 -19.20 18.90
C THR A 173 -8.04 -19.54 18.94
N THR A 174 -8.60 -20.10 17.86
CA THR A 174 -10.01 -20.49 17.83
C THR A 174 -10.31 -21.66 18.77
N ILE A 175 -9.42 -22.66 18.86
CA ILE A 175 -9.55 -23.77 19.82
C ILE A 175 -9.45 -23.25 21.27
N GLN A 176 -8.50 -22.36 21.54
CA GLN A 176 -8.34 -21.75 22.87
C GLN A 176 -9.59 -20.96 23.26
N ARG A 177 -10.10 -20.10 22.35
CA ARG A 177 -11.37 -19.37 22.53
C ARG A 177 -12.53 -20.31 22.79
N THR A 178 -12.55 -21.45 22.09
CA THR A 178 -13.57 -22.48 22.26
C THR A 178 -13.52 -23.16 23.62
N ILE A 179 -12.32 -23.35 24.18
CA ILE A 179 -12.11 -23.95 25.51
C ILE A 179 -12.44 -22.96 26.62
N ASP A 180 -12.18 -21.66 26.41
CA ASP A 180 -12.38 -20.62 27.42
C ASP A 180 -13.81 -20.03 27.41
N SER A 181 -14.61 -20.28 26.35
CA SER A 181 -16.00 -19.82 26.20
C SER A 181 -17.02 -20.65 26.99
N GLU A 182 -18.17 -20.04 27.31
CA GLU A 182 -19.33 -20.72 27.90
C GLU A 182 -20.02 -21.70 26.91
N PRO A 183 -20.74 -22.74 27.39
CA PRO A 183 -21.31 -23.81 26.57
C PRO A 183 -22.25 -23.34 25.44
N ASP A 184 -22.87 -22.17 25.59
CA ASP A 184 -23.79 -21.59 24.61
C ASP A 184 -23.07 -20.99 23.38
N GLU A 185 -21.81 -20.58 23.54
CA GLU A 185 -20.98 -20.08 22.44
C GLU A 185 -20.23 -21.21 21.69
N TRP A 186 -20.20 -22.40 22.28
CA TRP A 186 -19.47 -23.55 21.76
C TRP A 186 -19.93 -23.93 20.35
N LYS A 187 -21.24 -23.85 20.09
CA LYS A 187 -21.82 -24.13 18.76
C LYS A 187 -21.38 -23.13 17.70
N ARG A 188 -21.31 -21.84 18.05
CA ARG A 188 -20.84 -20.78 17.14
C ARG A 188 -19.36 -20.96 16.84
N ASN A 189 -18.56 -21.18 17.87
CA ASN A 189 -17.11 -21.35 17.74
C ASN A 189 -16.74 -22.62 16.96
N ILE A 190 -17.49 -23.73 17.15
CA ILE A 190 -17.32 -24.95 16.35
C ILE A 190 -17.74 -24.75 14.90
N GLN A 191 -18.79 -23.97 14.62
CA GLN A 191 -19.17 -23.66 13.23
C GLN A 191 -18.07 -22.85 12.52
N GLU A 192 -17.45 -21.88 13.19
CA GLU A 192 -16.30 -21.14 12.65
C GLU A 192 -15.09 -22.07 12.43
N LEU A 193 -14.82 -23.00 13.34
CA LEU A 193 -13.77 -24.02 13.16
C LEU A 193 -14.00 -24.92 11.94
N VAL A 194 -15.23 -25.37 11.72
CA VAL A 194 -15.58 -26.22 10.57
C VAL A 194 -15.38 -25.45 9.27
N VAL A 195 -15.73 -24.16 9.24
CA VAL A 195 -15.50 -23.31 8.09
C VAL A 195 -14.00 -23.15 7.85
N CYS A 196 -13.15 -23.00 8.87
CA CYS A 196 -11.70 -22.95 8.67
C CYS A 196 -11.07 -24.24 8.09
N ILE A 197 -11.65 -25.41 8.36
CA ILE A 197 -11.08 -26.73 8.02
C ILE A 197 -11.50 -27.22 6.61
N PHE A 198 -12.56 -26.68 6.02
CA PHE A 198 -13.14 -27.10 4.73
C PHE A 198 -13.15 -25.98 3.68
#